data_AF-A0A366JQH5-F1
#
_entry.id   AF-A0A366JQH5-F1
#
_cell.length_a   1.000
_cell.length_b   1.000
_cell.length_c   1.000
_cell.angle_alpha   90.00
_cell.angle_beta   90.00
_cell.angle_gamma   90.00
#
_symmetry.space_group_name_H-M   'P 1'
#
loop_
_entity.id
_entity.type
_entity.pdbx_description
1 polymer ?
#
loop_
_entity_poly.entity_id
_entity_poly.type
_entity_poly.pdbx_seq_one_letter_code
_entity_poly.pdbx_strand_id
1 'polypeptide(L)'
;MFLPGKFLNSHEKKEQAIMNHIMKMTAKYNLDNISRTEAYFRFYKKHPEIRWAFLASMVSRNAGWNMCDLEGSCFPKLIGKKLRDMLYITYERANWLIFQDAFPQLLLYHYSTKINRPMFHLLKIFRVSAFMEQEWYSFWKNRNEKRLMISLIINEQNVIQEPVMEHEIYKNKVFQTLLFSFQDYLHFSSVIFPTCKGELYGASVNGFRSVSKRIDLGKRLAEILFDTSYYGDVYEFASGTIHTGSRHDYEKYFKGRQRRTTPFLRCTYPIITHHIHHFNDWSSKKRIKSKWASESIVLKHPVHITTWYLHKQKQLNTAAKLGKLIRLLC
;
A
#
# COMPACT_ATOMS: atom_id res chain seq x y z
N MET A 1 2.87 48.96 -12.49
CA MET A 1 3.42 48.41 -13.75
C MET A 1 3.12 46.92 -13.76
N PHE A 2 2.03 46.52 -14.43
CA PHE A 2 1.62 45.10 -14.53
C PHE A 2 2.59 44.37 -15.45
N LEU A 3 3.29 43.36 -14.94
CA LEU A 3 4.10 42.47 -15.77
C LEU A 3 3.17 41.72 -16.74
N PRO A 4 3.43 41.76 -18.06
CA PRO A 4 2.59 41.06 -19.03
C PRO A 4 2.71 39.55 -18.79
N GLY A 5 1.56 38.89 -18.65
CA GLY A 5 1.48 37.44 -18.47
C GLY A 5 2.19 36.74 -19.64
N LYS A 6 3.20 35.92 -19.32
CA LYS A 6 3.85 35.05 -20.32
C LYS A 6 2.78 34.17 -20.97
N PHE A 7 2.54 34.39 -22.26
CA PHE A 7 1.72 33.48 -23.06
C PHE A 7 2.45 32.14 -23.16
N LEU A 8 1.89 31.10 -22.52
CA LEU A 8 2.41 29.74 -22.64
C LEU A 8 2.37 29.29 -24.10
N ASN A 9 3.45 28.67 -24.59
CA ASN A 9 3.46 28.09 -25.92
C ASN A 9 2.52 26.86 -26.00
N SER A 10 2.28 26.34 -27.21
CA SER A 10 1.33 25.22 -27.43
C SER A 10 1.71 23.94 -26.66
N HIS A 11 3.01 23.68 -26.48
CA HIS A 11 3.50 22.53 -25.71
C HIS A 11 3.26 22.70 -24.22
N GLU A 12 3.57 23.87 -23.67
CA GLU A 12 3.35 24.20 -22.26
C GLU A 12 1.85 24.16 -21.90
N LYS A 13 0.97 24.61 -22.80
CA LYS A 13 -0.49 24.50 -22.62
C LYS A 13 -0.95 23.03 -22.55
N LYS A 14 -0.39 22.15 -23.39
CA LYS A 14 -0.71 20.71 -23.36
C LYS A 14 -0.22 20.04 -22.07
N GLU A 15 1.00 20.34 -21.64
CA GLU A 15 1.53 19.84 -20.36
C GLU A 15 0.69 20.34 -19.18
N GLN A 16 0.29 21.61 -19.16
CA GLN A 16 -0.59 22.15 -18.13
C GLN A 16 -1.94 21.42 -18.06
N ALA A 17 -2.54 21.12 -19.22
CA ALA A 17 -3.78 20.37 -19.27
C ALA A 17 -3.61 18.94 -18.73
N ILE A 18 -2.53 18.26 -19.09
CA ILE A 18 -2.18 16.94 -18.57
C ILE A 18 -1.97 16.99 -17.06
N MET A 19 -1.23 17.97 -16.55
CA MET A 19 -0.99 18.13 -15.11
C MET A 19 -2.29 18.34 -14.35
N ASN A 20 -3.14 19.25 -14.80
CA ASN A 20 -4.43 19.51 -14.19
C ASN A 20 -5.31 18.25 -14.18
N HIS A 21 -5.27 17.47 -15.26
CA HIS A 21 -5.97 16.20 -15.32
C HIS A 21 -5.40 15.17 -14.33
N ILE A 22 -4.07 15.01 -14.27
CA ILE A 22 -3.41 14.11 -13.31
C ILE A 22 -3.79 14.48 -11.88
N MET A 23 -3.74 15.78 -11.51
CA MET A 23 -4.13 16.23 -10.16
C MET A 23 -5.59 15.86 -9.84
N LYS A 24 -6.51 16.08 -10.78
CA LYS A 24 -7.93 15.71 -10.63
C LYS A 24 -8.12 14.21 -10.45
N MET A 25 -7.44 13.40 -11.26
CA MET A 25 -7.55 11.94 -11.19
C MET A 25 -6.92 11.38 -9.91
N THR A 26 -5.78 11.93 -9.47
CA THR A 26 -5.15 11.58 -8.20
C THR A 26 -6.11 11.89 -7.04
N ALA A 27 -6.69 13.09 -6.98
CA ALA A 27 -7.66 13.44 -5.94
C ALA A 27 -8.89 12.51 -5.97
N LYS A 28 -9.43 12.22 -7.15
CA LYS A 28 -10.58 11.33 -7.34
C LYS A 28 -10.33 9.91 -6.85
N TYR A 29 -9.15 9.34 -7.12
CA TYR A 29 -8.86 7.95 -6.73
C TYR A 29 -8.19 7.82 -5.36
N ASN A 30 -7.70 8.92 -4.77
CA ASN A 30 -7.17 8.95 -3.42
C ASN A 30 -8.25 9.17 -2.33
N LEU A 31 -9.53 8.93 -2.64
CA LEU A 31 -10.64 9.11 -1.71
C LEU A 31 -10.62 8.09 -0.56
N ASP A 32 -10.42 6.81 -0.86
CA ASP A 32 -10.37 5.75 0.13
C ASP A 32 -9.51 4.57 -0.35
N ASN A 33 -9.34 3.57 0.51
CA ASN A 33 -8.56 2.37 0.18
C ASN A 33 -9.13 1.61 -1.04
N ILE A 34 -10.46 1.61 -1.22
CA ILE A 34 -11.10 0.89 -2.34
C ILE A 34 -10.75 1.55 -3.67
N SER A 35 -10.93 2.88 -3.78
CA SER A 35 -10.63 3.61 -5.00
C SER A 35 -9.16 3.57 -5.37
N ARG A 36 -8.26 3.62 -4.37
CA ARG A 36 -6.80 3.51 -4.58
C ARG A 36 -6.42 2.14 -5.12
N THR A 37 -6.88 1.09 -4.45
CA THR A 37 -6.63 -0.30 -4.84
C THR A 37 -7.04 -0.55 -6.29
N GLU A 38 -8.26 -0.17 -6.64
CA GLU A 38 -8.80 -0.39 -7.98
C GLU A 38 -8.06 0.45 -9.04
N ALA A 39 -7.64 1.68 -8.70
CA ALA A 39 -6.88 2.53 -9.60
C ALA A 39 -5.52 1.92 -9.95
N TYR A 40 -4.80 1.35 -8.97
CA TYR A 40 -3.57 0.61 -9.21
C TYR A 40 -3.78 -0.60 -10.12
N PHE A 41 -4.82 -1.41 -9.85
CA PHE A 41 -5.08 -2.58 -10.66
C PHE A 41 -5.48 -2.23 -12.11
N ARG A 42 -6.33 -1.23 -12.29
CA ARG A 42 -6.69 -0.71 -13.63
C ARG A 42 -5.48 -0.19 -14.38
N PHE A 43 -4.57 0.50 -13.68
CA PHE A 43 -3.34 0.98 -14.28
C PHE A 43 -2.47 -0.20 -14.74
N TYR A 44 -2.26 -1.19 -13.89
CA TYR A 44 -1.47 -2.38 -14.22
C TYR A 44 -2.02 -3.14 -15.43
N LYS A 45 -3.34 -3.34 -15.52
CA LYS A 45 -3.98 -3.96 -16.69
C LYS A 45 -3.66 -3.27 -18.02
N LYS A 46 -3.38 -1.96 -17.97
CA LYS A 46 -3.02 -1.15 -19.14
C LYS A 46 -1.52 -1.09 -19.40
N HIS A 47 -0.71 -1.19 -18.34
CA HIS A 47 0.75 -1.10 -18.36
C HIS A 47 1.36 -2.24 -17.52
N PRO A 48 1.29 -3.50 -18.00
CA PRO A 48 1.76 -4.66 -17.25
C PRO A 48 3.28 -4.65 -16.99
N GLU A 49 4.05 -3.86 -17.74
CA GLU A 49 5.48 -3.62 -17.50
C GLU A 49 5.72 -2.86 -16.18
N ILE A 50 4.71 -2.13 -15.67
CA ILE A 50 4.80 -1.42 -14.39
C ILE A 50 4.35 -2.34 -13.26
N ARG A 51 5.13 -3.40 -13.01
CA ARG A 51 4.88 -4.44 -12.01
C ARG A 51 4.50 -3.92 -10.63
N TRP A 52 5.12 -2.82 -10.20
CA TRP A 52 4.79 -2.20 -8.92
C TRP A 52 3.31 -1.86 -8.77
N ALA A 53 2.60 -1.49 -9.84
CA ALA A 53 1.18 -1.18 -9.75
C ALA A 53 0.33 -2.40 -9.33
N PHE A 54 0.66 -3.61 -9.80
CA PHE A 54 -0.05 -4.81 -9.34
C PHE A 54 0.29 -5.13 -7.88
N LEU A 55 1.56 -5.01 -7.51
CA LEU A 55 2.01 -5.17 -6.13
C LEU A 55 1.29 -4.20 -5.19
N ALA A 56 1.24 -2.91 -5.55
CA ALA A 56 0.56 -1.87 -4.79
C ALA A 56 -0.94 -2.16 -4.65
N SER A 57 -1.61 -2.64 -5.72
CA SER A 57 -3.00 -3.10 -5.65
C SER A 57 -3.18 -4.22 -4.61
N MET A 58 -2.39 -5.30 -4.70
CA MET A 58 -2.54 -6.46 -3.83
C MET A 58 -2.17 -6.16 -2.37
N VAL A 59 -1.13 -5.37 -2.14
CA VAL A 59 -0.75 -4.89 -0.80
C VAL A 59 -1.82 -3.94 -0.25
N SER A 60 -2.42 -3.07 -1.07
CA SER A 60 -3.47 -2.16 -0.62
C SER A 60 -4.77 -2.90 -0.27
N ARG A 61 -5.08 -4.03 -0.91
CA ARG A 61 -6.18 -4.91 -0.47
C ARG A 61 -5.99 -5.40 0.97
N ASN A 62 -4.76 -5.77 1.33
CA ASN A 62 -4.40 -6.14 2.71
C ASN A 62 -4.52 -4.95 3.69
N ALA A 63 -4.26 -3.72 3.24
CA ALA A 63 -4.50 -2.55 4.08
C ALA A 63 -6.00 -2.33 4.35
N GLY A 64 -6.86 -2.46 3.33
CA GLY A 64 -8.32 -2.38 3.49
C GLY A 64 -8.86 -3.45 4.42
N TRP A 65 -8.36 -4.68 4.26
CA TRP A 65 -8.56 -5.78 5.19
C TRP A 65 -8.26 -5.35 6.62
N ASN A 66 -7.03 -4.92 6.88
CA ASN A 66 -6.56 -4.57 8.23
C ASN A 66 -7.39 -3.42 8.84
N MET A 67 -7.87 -2.48 8.02
CA MET A 67 -8.79 -1.43 8.45
C MET A 67 -10.12 -2.03 8.93
N CYS A 68 -10.76 -2.90 8.14
CA CYS A 68 -12.07 -3.46 8.49
C CYS A 68 -12.00 -4.45 9.66
N ASP A 69 -10.86 -5.12 9.87
CA ASP A 69 -10.64 -6.00 11.02
C ASP A 69 -10.82 -5.27 12.35
N LEU A 70 -10.48 -3.97 12.41
CA LEU A 70 -10.63 -3.17 13.63
C LEU A 70 -12.08 -3.15 14.12
N GLU A 71 -13.07 -3.06 13.23
CA GLU A 71 -14.50 -3.19 13.56
C GLU A 71 -15.07 -4.60 13.32
N GLY A 72 -14.21 -5.59 13.12
CA GLY A 72 -14.58 -6.99 13.00
C GLY A 72 -14.99 -7.64 14.33
N SER A 73 -15.26 -8.94 14.34
CA SER A 73 -15.74 -9.65 15.53
C SER A 73 -14.72 -9.81 16.68
N CYS A 74 -13.42 -9.57 16.41
CA CYS A 74 -12.30 -9.82 17.33
C CYS A 74 -11.80 -8.56 18.03
N PHE A 75 -11.31 -7.57 17.27
CA PHE A 75 -10.67 -6.37 17.81
C PHE A 75 -11.52 -5.53 18.79
N PRO A 76 -12.84 -5.32 18.63
CA PRO A 76 -13.66 -4.62 19.63
C PRO A 76 -13.63 -5.26 21.02
N LYS A 77 -13.39 -6.58 21.09
CA LYS A 77 -13.31 -7.33 22.35
C LYS A 77 -11.92 -7.22 23.00
N LEU A 78 -10.89 -6.99 22.17
CA LEU A 78 -9.50 -6.95 22.61
C LEU A 78 -9.04 -5.53 22.94
N ILE A 79 -9.47 -4.53 22.17
CA ILE A 79 -9.02 -3.14 22.30
C ILE A 79 -10.18 -2.16 22.24
N GLY A 80 -10.05 -1.04 22.95
CA GLY A 80 -11.08 0.00 23.03
C GLY A 80 -11.23 0.80 21.73
N LYS A 81 -12.41 1.40 21.52
CA LYS A 81 -12.74 2.18 20.31
C LYS A 81 -11.71 3.26 19.98
N LYS A 82 -11.26 4.03 20.98
CA LYS A 82 -10.26 5.09 20.80
C LYS A 82 -8.97 4.59 20.12
N LEU A 83 -8.47 3.41 20.52
CA LEU A 83 -7.27 2.83 19.90
C LEU A 83 -7.55 2.35 18.48
N ARG A 84 -8.72 1.75 18.23
CA ARG A 84 -9.13 1.30 16.89
C ARG A 84 -9.25 2.48 15.92
N ASP A 85 -9.87 3.58 16.35
CA ASP A 85 -9.96 4.80 15.54
C ASP A 85 -8.56 5.34 15.20
N MET A 86 -7.64 5.36 16.18
CA MET A 86 -6.25 5.78 15.93
C MET A 86 -5.51 4.86 14.96
N LEU A 87 -5.70 3.53 15.07
CA LEU A 87 -5.11 2.56 14.15
C LEU A 87 -5.66 2.75 12.74
N TYR A 88 -6.98 2.93 12.59
CA TYR A 88 -7.61 3.22 11.31
C TYR A 88 -7.02 4.48 10.66
N ILE A 89 -6.95 5.60 11.40
CA ILE A 89 -6.37 6.86 10.89
C ILE A 89 -4.91 6.66 10.47
N THR A 90 -4.14 5.87 11.23
CA THR A 90 -2.74 5.56 10.90
C THR A 90 -2.63 4.80 9.58
N TYR A 91 -3.44 3.74 9.39
CA TYR A 91 -3.47 3.00 8.13
C TYR A 91 -3.91 3.89 6.97
N GLU A 92 -4.97 4.67 7.16
CA GLU A 92 -5.55 5.53 6.13
C GLU A 92 -4.54 6.59 5.69
N ARG A 93 -3.89 7.26 6.65
CA ARG A 93 -2.86 8.27 6.38
C ARG A 93 -1.68 7.70 5.61
N ALA A 94 -1.18 6.53 5.99
CA ALA A 94 -0.07 5.88 5.29
C ALA A 94 -0.43 5.58 3.83
N ASN A 95 -1.56 4.92 3.61
CA ASN A 95 -2.02 4.57 2.25
C ASN A 95 -2.33 5.80 1.40
N TRP A 96 -2.91 6.84 2.01
CA TRP A 96 -3.19 8.11 1.34
C TRP A 96 -1.91 8.80 0.87
N LEU A 97 -0.87 8.87 1.72
CA LEU A 97 0.43 9.48 1.36
C LEU A 97 1.13 8.71 0.24
N ILE A 98 1.14 7.37 0.33
CA ILE A 98 1.73 6.50 -0.70
C ILE A 98 1.07 6.76 -2.06
N PHE A 99 -0.27 6.78 -2.09
CA PHE A 99 -1.00 6.99 -3.33
C PHE A 99 -0.86 8.41 -3.88
N GLN A 100 -0.85 9.40 -2.98
CA GLN A 100 -0.65 10.80 -3.34
C GLN A 100 0.70 11.03 -4.04
N ASP A 101 1.73 10.29 -3.65
CA ASP A 101 3.06 10.32 -4.26
C ASP A 101 3.15 9.44 -5.53
N ALA A 102 2.71 8.18 -5.48
CA ALA A 102 2.98 7.22 -6.54
C ALA A 102 2.03 7.33 -7.74
N PHE A 103 0.73 7.50 -7.52
CA PHE A 103 -0.26 7.50 -8.60
C PHE A 103 -0.07 8.61 -9.66
N PRO A 104 0.28 9.87 -9.32
CA PRO A 104 0.59 10.86 -10.35
C PRO A 104 1.81 10.47 -11.21
N GLN A 105 2.79 9.74 -10.66
CA GLN A 105 3.93 9.21 -11.42
C GLN A 105 3.46 8.21 -12.48
N LEU A 106 2.57 7.29 -12.08
CA LEU A 106 1.97 6.30 -12.98
C LEU A 106 1.21 6.99 -14.11
N LEU A 107 0.36 7.96 -13.80
CA LEU A 107 -0.38 8.68 -14.83
C LEU A 107 0.53 9.49 -15.75
N LEU A 108 1.59 10.10 -15.22
CA LEU A 108 2.56 10.83 -16.03
C LEU A 108 3.30 9.89 -16.99
N TYR A 109 3.67 8.69 -16.55
CA TYR A 109 4.18 7.64 -17.43
C TYR A 109 3.16 7.29 -18.52
N HIS A 110 1.90 7.07 -18.16
CA HIS A 110 0.85 6.77 -19.13
C HIS A 110 0.70 7.85 -20.20
N TYR A 111 0.71 9.12 -19.83
CA TYR A 111 0.62 10.20 -20.81
C TYR A 111 1.91 10.34 -21.62
N SER A 112 3.09 10.11 -21.00
CA SER A 112 4.38 10.10 -21.69
C SER A 112 4.43 9.05 -22.80
N THR A 113 3.89 7.85 -22.57
CA THR A 113 3.79 6.81 -23.62
C THR A 113 2.83 7.19 -24.74
N LYS A 114 1.75 7.92 -24.44
CA LYS A 114 0.79 8.37 -25.47
C LYS A 114 1.31 9.46 -26.38
N ILE A 115 2.22 10.32 -25.88
CA ILE A 115 2.86 11.36 -26.70
C ILE A 115 4.26 10.95 -27.20
N ASN A 116 4.68 9.71 -26.90
CA ASN A 116 6.00 9.17 -27.21
C ASN A 116 7.19 10.07 -26.76
N ARG A 117 7.08 10.69 -25.59
CA ARG A 117 8.11 11.60 -25.05
C ARG A 117 8.13 11.56 -23.52
N PRO A 118 9.30 11.47 -22.88
CA PRO A 118 9.37 11.49 -21.42
C PRO A 118 9.01 12.88 -20.86
N MET A 119 8.05 12.93 -19.94
CA MET A 119 7.64 14.18 -19.25
C MET A 119 8.04 14.21 -17.77
N PHE A 120 9.03 13.42 -17.35
CA PHE A 120 9.33 13.22 -15.92
C PHE A 120 9.87 14.47 -15.21
N HIS A 121 10.33 15.49 -15.93
CA HIS A 121 10.61 16.82 -15.35
C HIS A 121 9.39 17.44 -14.63
N LEU A 122 8.16 17.04 -14.98
CA LEU A 122 6.94 17.48 -14.32
C LEU A 122 6.71 16.81 -12.94
N LEU A 123 7.47 15.78 -12.57
CA LEU A 123 7.34 15.07 -11.30
C LEU A 123 7.54 15.98 -10.08
N LYS A 124 8.38 17.00 -10.20
CA LYS A 124 8.60 18.01 -9.16
C LYS A 124 7.31 18.73 -8.76
N ILE A 125 6.42 18.97 -9.72
CA ILE A 125 5.13 19.64 -9.50
C ILE A 125 4.19 18.76 -8.66
N PHE A 126 4.31 17.44 -8.80
CA PHE A 126 3.59 16.46 -7.99
C PHE A 126 4.28 16.15 -6.65
N ARG A 127 5.36 16.88 -6.30
CA ARG A 127 6.13 16.67 -5.07
C ARG A 127 6.70 15.25 -4.98
N VAL A 128 7.14 14.71 -6.11
CA VAL A 128 7.81 13.42 -6.19
C VAL A 128 9.32 13.64 -6.00
N SER A 129 9.99 12.69 -5.33
CA SER A 129 11.42 12.78 -5.05
C SER A 129 12.27 12.86 -6.33
N ALA A 130 13.39 13.59 -6.27
CA ALA A 130 14.36 13.63 -7.35
C ALA A 130 14.94 12.24 -7.66
N PHE A 131 15.02 11.37 -6.66
CA PHE A 131 15.35 9.95 -6.84
C PHE A 131 14.40 9.27 -7.84
N MET A 132 13.08 9.39 -7.65
CA MET A 132 12.13 8.76 -8.58
C MET A 132 12.15 9.41 -9.96
N GLU A 133 12.38 10.71 -10.07
CA GLU A 133 12.55 11.38 -11.36
C GLU A 133 13.66 10.72 -12.20
N GLN A 134 14.83 10.47 -11.60
CA GLN A 134 15.94 9.80 -12.26
C GLN A 134 15.62 8.34 -12.62
N GLU A 135 14.94 7.61 -11.73
CA GLU A 135 14.56 6.22 -11.97
C GLU A 135 13.54 6.07 -13.10
N TRP A 136 12.62 7.02 -13.26
CA TRP A 136 11.70 7.07 -14.41
C TRP A 136 12.41 7.33 -15.73
N TYR A 137 13.38 8.26 -15.77
CA TYR A 137 14.23 8.46 -16.96
C TYR A 137 15.04 7.20 -17.31
N SER A 138 15.61 6.54 -16.29
CA SER A 138 16.33 5.28 -16.48
C SER A 138 15.42 4.18 -17.03
N PHE A 139 14.21 4.03 -16.47
CA PHE A 139 13.24 3.05 -16.96
C PHE A 139 12.79 3.33 -18.39
N TRP A 140 12.54 4.59 -18.75
CA TRP A 140 12.15 4.98 -20.10
C TRP A 140 13.18 4.57 -21.16
N LYS A 141 14.47 4.69 -20.83
CA LYS A 141 15.59 4.31 -21.71
C LYS A 141 15.84 2.80 -21.73
N ASN A 142 15.84 2.16 -20.56
CA ASN A 142 16.40 0.81 -20.40
C ASN A 142 15.35 -0.29 -20.19
N ARG A 143 14.10 0.08 -19.89
CA ARG A 143 12.97 -0.84 -19.64
C ARG A 143 13.21 -1.91 -18.57
N ASN A 144 14.10 -1.63 -17.61
CA ASN A 144 14.32 -2.53 -16.47
C ASN A 144 13.15 -2.44 -15.47
N GLU A 145 12.16 -3.33 -15.63
CA GLU A 145 10.95 -3.43 -14.80
C GLU A 145 11.29 -3.70 -13.32
N LYS A 146 12.26 -4.60 -13.06
CA LYS A 146 12.64 -5.01 -11.71
C LYS A 146 13.27 -3.85 -10.94
N ARG A 147 14.16 -3.10 -11.58
CA ARG A 147 14.76 -1.88 -11.00
C ARG A 147 13.69 -0.84 -10.68
N LEU A 148 12.80 -0.50 -11.62
CA LEU A 148 11.74 0.47 -11.37
C LEU A 148 10.85 0.04 -10.19
N MET A 149 10.48 -1.24 -10.15
CA MET A 149 9.67 -1.79 -9.06
C MET A 149 10.36 -1.65 -7.70
N ILE A 150 11.65 -1.99 -7.62
CA ILE A 150 12.44 -1.82 -6.39
C ILE A 150 12.55 -0.34 -6.01
N SER A 151 12.79 0.55 -6.97
CA SER A 151 12.89 1.99 -6.74
C SER A 151 11.58 2.57 -6.19
N LEU A 152 10.43 2.17 -6.74
CA LEU A 152 9.12 2.56 -6.20
C LEU A 152 8.88 2.04 -4.78
N ILE A 153 9.29 0.80 -4.46
CA ILE A 153 9.26 0.26 -3.08
C ILE A 153 10.13 1.10 -2.13
N ILE A 154 11.35 1.45 -2.54
CA ILE A 154 12.25 2.26 -1.72
C ILE A 154 11.63 3.64 -1.46
N ASN A 155 11.09 4.28 -2.50
CA ASN A 155 10.48 5.59 -2.41
C ASN A 155 9.27 5.58 -1.47
N GLU A 156 8.35 4.64 -1.66
CA GLU A 156 7.18 4.44 -0.79
C GLU A 156 7.57 4.39 0.70
N GLN A 157 8.54 3.54 1.03
CA GLN A 157 8.92 3.28 2.41
C GLN A 157 9.64 4.47 3.07
N ASN A 158 10.27 5.34 2.29
CA ASN A 158 10.86 6.59 2.79
C ASN A 158 9.83 7.73 2.87
N VAL A 159 8.90 7.83 1.93
CA VAL A 159 7.81 8.83 1.94
C VAL A 159 6.99 8.76 3.22
N ILE A 160 6.70 7.55 3.72
CA ILE A 160 5.90 7.38 4.95
C ILE A 160 6.69 7.47 6.26
N GLN A 161 8.03 7.45 6.22
CA GLN A 161 8.85 7.29 7.43
C GLN A 161 8.65 8.45 8.41
N GLU A 162 8.92 9.68 7.99
CA GLU A 162 8.78 10.86 8.83
C GLU A 162 7.31 11.18 9.17
N PRO A 163 6.39 11.31 8.19
CA PRO A 163 5.02 11.78 8.47
C PRO A 163 4.11 10.75 9.15
N VAL A 164 4.47 9.47 9.18
CA VAL A 164 3.66 8.42 9.81
C VAL A 164 4.42 7.69 10.90
N MET A 165 5.59 7.12 10.58
CA MET A 165 6.30 6.25 11.53
C MET A 165 6.98 7.04 12.66
N GLU A 166 7.40 8.27 12.41
CA GLU A 166 8.13 9.11 13.37
C GLU A 166 7.27 10.21 14.01
N HIS A 167 6.09 10.48 13.45
CA HIS A 167 5.18 11.50 13.96
C HIS A 167 4.75 11.22 15.41
N GLU A 168 4.97 12.19 16.31
CA GLU A 168 4.92 12.01 17.76
C GLU A 168 3.60 11.42 18.28
N ILE A 169 2.47 11.84 17.70
CA ILE A 169 1.14 11.31 18.06
C ILE A 169 1.03 9.81 17.78
N TYR A 170 1.51 9.34 16.62
CA TYR A 170 1.46 7.92 16.27
C TYR A 170 2.57 7.14 16.98
N LYS A 171 3.76 7.74 17.10
CA LYS A 171 4.91 7.12 17.76
C LYS A 171 4.58 6.76 19.21
N ASN A 172 4.03 7.68 19.99
CA ASN A 172 3.80 7.47 21.42
C ASN A 172 2.51 6.69 21.72
N LYS A 173 1.45 6.87 20.91
CA LYS A 173 0.12 6.26 21.19
C LYS A 173 -0.15 4.96 20.44
N VAL A 174 0.51 4.72 19.31
CA VAL A 174 0.34 3.51 18.50
C VAL A 174 1.63 2.71 18.57
N PHE A 175 2.73 3.23 18.02
CA PHE A 175 3.94 2.44 17.81
C PHE A 175 4.69 2.08 19.09
N GLN A 176 4.66 2.89 20.16
CA GLN A 176 5.32 2.62 21.45
C GLN A 176 4.46 1.85 22.45
N THR A 177 3.18 1.63 22.19
CA THR A 177 2.33 0.87 23.13
C THR A 177 2.67 -0.63 23.09
N LEU A 178 2.51 -1.31 24.24
CA LEU A 178 2.65 -2.78 24.38
C LEU A 178 1.82 -3.56 23.33
N LEU A 179 0.77 -2.92 22.79
CA LEU A 179 -0.09 -3.43 21.72
C LEU A 179 0.57 -3.47 20.33
N PHE A 180 1.47 -2.54 20.01
CA PHE A 180 2.27 -2.64 18.78
C PHE A 180 3.31 -3.76 18.89
N SER A 181 3.91 -3.94 20.07
CA SER A 181 4.74 -5.13 20.34
C SER A 181 3.92 -6.42 20.24
N PHE A 182 2.64 -6.40 20.63
CA PHE A 182 1.72 -7.53 20.48
C PHE A 182 1.32 -7.80 19.01
N GLN A 183 1.13 -6.76 18.18
CA GLN A 183 0.90 -6.92 16.74
C GLN A 183 2.14 -7.41 15.97
N ASP A 184 3.33 -6.94 16.36
CA ASP A 184 4.62 -7.44 15.83
C ASP A 184 4.90 -8.89 16.32
N TYR A 185 4.42 -9.29 17.51
CA TYR A 185 4.57 -10.66 18.06
C TYR A 185 3.50 -11.65 17.57
N LEU A 186 2.29 -11.19 17.23
CA LEU A 186 1.22 -12.02 16.66
C LEU A 186 1.24 -12.15 15.14
N HIS A 187 2.24 -11.58 14.46
CA HIS A 187 2.38 -11.63 13.00
C HIS A 187 1.18 -11.06 12.21
N PHE A 188 0.50 -10.04 12.76
CA PHE A 188 -0.46 -9.24 11.98
C PHE A 188 0.22 -8.37 10.90
N SER A 189 1.55 -8.28 10.93
CA SER A 189 2.41 -7.73 9.87
C SER A 189 2.62 -8.71 8.69
N SER A 190 1.60 -9.51 8.38
CA SER A 190 1.63 -10.45 7.25
C SER A 190 0.85 -9.87 6.08
N VAL A 191 1.47 -9.85 4.91
CA VAL A 191 0.79 -9.49 3.67
C VAL A 191 0.58 -10.77 2.89
N ILE A 192 -0.68 -10.99 2.48
CA ILE A 192 -1.11 -12.23 1.83
C ILE A 192 -1.75 -11.96 0.45
N PHE A 193 -1.54 -12.89 -0.46
CA PHE A 193 -2.04 -12.92 -1.83
C PHE A 193 -2.90 -14.18 -1.98
N PRO A 194 -4.22 -14.02 -2.06
CA PRO A 194 -5.16 -15.12 -2.16
C PRO A 194 -5.33 -15.58 -3.59
N THR A 195 -5.88 -16.78 -3.72
CA THR A 195 -6.39 -17.33 -4.97
C THR A 195 -7.88 -17.62 -4.86
N CYS A 196 -8.58 -17.74 -6.00
CA CYS A 196 -9.95 -18.22 -6.04
C CYS A 196 -10.09 -19.68 -5.54
N LYS A 197 -8.99 -20.42 -5.44
CA LYS A 197 -8.93 -21.79 -4.90
C LYS A 197 -8.85 -21.82 -3.37
N GLY A 198 -8.73 -20.66 -2.72
CA GLY A 198 -8.64 -20.54 -1.26
C GLY A 198 -7.23 -20.66 -0.69
N GLU A 199 -6.20 -20.66 -1.55
CA GLU A 199 -4.80 -20.70 -1.12
C GLU A 199 -4.27 -19.28 -0.86
N LEU A 200 -3.32 -19.16 0.07
CA LEU A 200 -2.71 -17.91 0.50
C LEU A 200 -1.19 -17.99 0.37
N TYR A 201 -0.64 -17.08 -0.43
CA TYR A 201 0.80 -16.87 -0.56
C TYR A 201 1.18 -15.56 0.13
N GLY A 202 2.37 -15.44 0.70
CA GLY A 202 2.74 -14.18 1.31
C GLY A 202 3.98 -14.24 2.17
N ALA A 203 4.21 -13.13 2.87
CA ALA A 203 5.33 -12.99 3.76
C ALA A 203 4.95 -12.15 4.98
N SER A 204 5.63 -12.42 6.08
CA SER A 204 5.59 -11.62 7.30
C SER A 204 6.95 -10.97 7.57
N VAL A 205 6.95 -9.95 8.42
CA VAL A 205 8.17 -9.33 8.93
C VAL A 205 8.03 -9.01 10.41
N ASN A 206 9.14 -9.16 11.15
CA ASN A 206 9.26 -8.71 12.52
C ASN A 206 10.09 -7.42 12.58
N GLY A 207 9.64 -6.41 13.33
CA GLY A 207 10.35 -5.13 13.48
C GLY A 207 10.01 -4.14 12.37
N PHE A 208 8.71 -3.93 12.15
CA PHE A 208 8.16 -3.07 11.10
C PHE A 208 8.62 -1.59 11.18
N ARG A 209 9.14 -1.16 12.35
CA ARG A 209 9.73 0.19 12.52
C ARG A 209 10.93 0.46 11.62
N SER A 210 11.67 -0.57 11.19
CA SER A 210 12.85 -0.39 10.35
C SER A 210 12.50 -0.24 8.87
N VAL A 211 12.84 0.92 8.28
CA VAL A 211 12.68 1.17 6.82
C VAL A 211 13.33 0.05 6.00
N SER A 212 14.54 -0.37 6.34
CA SER A 212 15.24 -1.45 5.63
C SER A 212 14.47 -2.77 5.66
N LYS A 213 13.82 -3.10 6.78
CA LYS A 213 13.02 -4.33 6.89
C LYS A 213 11.72 -4.24 6.10
N ARG A 214 11.11 -3.05 6.02
CA ARG A 214 9.92 -2.85 5.18
C ARG A 214 10.25 -2.89 3.69
N ILE A 215 11.38 -2.32 3.28
CA ILE A 215 11.90 -2.45 1.90
C ILE A 215 12.16 -3.92 1.57
N ASP A 216 12.81 -4.67 2.47
CA ASP A 216 13.03 -6.12 2.31
C ASP A 216 11.71 -6.90 2.20
N LEU A 217 10.71 -6.59 3.03
CA LEU A 217 9.39 -7.19 2.92
C LEU A 217 8.74 -6.90 1.56
N GLY A 218 8.73 -5.63 1.13
CA GLY A 218 8.16 -5.24 -0.16
C GLY A 218 8.81 -5.98 -1.33
N LYS A 219 10.14 -6.15 -1.29
CA LYS A 219 10.89 -6.94 -2.26
C LYS A 219 10.51 -8.43 -2.25
N ARG A 220 10.43 -9.05 -1.07
CA ARG A 220 10.00 -10.46 -0.95
C ARG A 220 8.58 -10.64 -1.48
N LEU A 221 7.68 -9.73 -1.16
CA LEU A 221 6.31 -9.75 -1.66
C LEU A 221 6.25 -9.59 -3.19
N ALA A 222 7.13 -8.77 -3.77
CA ALA A 222 7.23 -8.65 -5.22
C ALA A 222 7.63 -9.98 -5.88
N GLU A 223 8.69 -10.62 -5.39
CA GLU A 223 9.14 -11.93 -5.92
C GLU A 223 8.07 -13.00 -5.75
N ILE A 224 7.35 -12.98 -4.62
CA ILE A 224 6.21 -13.88 -4.41
C ILE A 224 5.13 -13.61 -5.47
N LEU A 225 4.62 -12.37 -5.54
CA LEU A 225 3.49 -12.04 -6.42
C LEU A 225 3.71 -12.41 -7.89
N PHE A 226 4.95 -12.29 -8.38
CA PHE A 226 5.30 -12.50 -9.78
C PHE A 226 5.90 -13.88 -10.09
N ASP A 227 5.86 -14.82 -9.13
CA ASP A 227 6.21 -16.21 -9.39
C ASP A 227 5.19 -16.85 -10.35
N THR A 228 5.69 -17.49 -11.40
CA THR A 228 4.86 -18.08 -12.46
C THR A 228 3.96 -19.20 -11.96
N SER A 229 4.30 -19.83 -10.83
CA SER A 229 3.55 -20.95 -10.26
C SER A 229 2.18 -20.56 -9.72
N TYR A 230 1.97 -19.29 -9.35
CA TYR A 230 0.72 -18.82 -8.76
C TYR A 230 0.30 -17.39 -9.16
N TYR A 231 1.11 -16.67 -9.95
CA TYR A 231 0.73 -15.36 -10.51
C TYR A 231 -0.64 -15.38 -11.19
N GLY A 232 -0.90 -16.40 -12.02
CA GLY A 232 -2.17 -16.54 -12.75
C GLY A 232 -3.37 -16.64 -11.81
N ASP A 233 -3.26 -17.48 -10.76
CA ASP A 233 -4.32 -17.67 -9.76
C ASP A 233 -4.57 -16.41 -8.91
N VAL A 234 -3.51 -15.66 -8.58
CA VAL A 234 -3.62 -14.40 -7.83
C VAL A 234 -4.21 -13.29 -8.72
N TYR A 235 -3.83 -13.25 -10.00
CA TYR A 235 -4.38 -12.30 -10.97
C TYR A 235 -5.86 -12.58 -11.25
N GLU A 236 -6.25 -13.85 -11.36
CA GLU A 236 -7.65 -14.28 -11.45
C GLU A 236 -8.43 -13.77 -10.24
N PHE A 237 -7.92 -13.98 -9.03
CA PHE A 237 -8.54 -13.44 -7.82
C PHE A 237 -8.72 -11.93 -7.89
N ALA A 238 -7.67 -11.19 -8.25
CA ALA A 238 -7.71 -9.72 -8.32
C ALA A 238 -8.73 -9.23 -9.36
N SER A 239 -8.92 -9.98 -10.45
CA SER A 239 -9.87 -9.69 -11.53
C SER A 239 -11.32 -10.03 -11.18
N GLY A 240 -11.54 -11.18 -10.55
CA GLY A 240 -12.87 -11.71 -10.24
C GLY A 240 -13.44 -11.25 -8.89
N THR A 241 -12.60 -10.72 -8.00
CA THR A 241 -13.01 -10.33 -6.64
C THR A 241 -13.07 -8.83 -6.47
N ILE A 242 -14.29 -8.32 -6.34
CA ILE A 242 -14.55 -6.93 -5.93
C ILE A 242 -13.89 -6.68 -4.57
N HIS A 243 -13.09 -5.63 -4.49
CA HIS A 243 -12.48 -5.19 -3.23
C HIS A 243 -13.46 -4.35 -2.42
N THR A 244 -13.84 -4.83 -1.25
CA THR A 244 -14.71 -4.15 -0.28
C THR A 244 -13.96 -3.71 0.98
N GLY A 245 -12.69 -4.11 1.10
CA GLY A 245 -11.90 -3.99 2.32
C GLY A 245 -12.25 -5.05 3.37
N SER A 246 -13.34 -5.81 3.20
CA SER A 246 -13.68 -6.88 4.14
C SER A 246 -12.78 -8.08 3.93
N ARG A 247 -12.38 -8.71 5.04
CA ARG A 247 -11.77 -10.03 5.08
C ARG A 247 -12.61 -11.09 4.33
N HIS A 248 -13.92 -10.88 4.21
CA HIS A 248 -14.80 -11.74 3.44
C HIS A 248 -14.43 -11.84 1.95
N ASP A 249 -13.79 -10.83 1.39
CA ASP A 249 -13.33 -10.84 0.00
C ASP A 249 -12.40 -12.04 -0.27
N TYR A 250 -11.65 -12.44 0.75
CA TYR A 250 -10.69 -13.55 0.72
C TYR A 250 -11.34 -14.84 1.26
N GLU A 251 -11.98 -14.76 2.43
CA GLU A 251 -12.50 -15.92 3.15
C GLU A 251 -13.60 -16.69 2.40
N LYS A 252 -14.31 -16.02 1.47
CA LYS A 252 -15.34 -16.69 0.65
C LYS A 252 -14.80 -17.82 -0.23
N TYR A 253 -13.49 -17.85 -0.48
CA TYR A 253 -12.82 -18.91 -1.23
C TYR A 253 -12.25 -20.03 -0.36
N PHE A 254 -12.26 -19.88 0.97
CA PHE A 254 -11.79 -20.94 1.85
C PHE A 254 -12.79 -22.11 1.89
N LYS A 255 -12.27 -23.31 2.17
CA LYS A 255 -13.12 -24.49 2.36
C LYS A 255 -14.05 -24.30 3.56
N GLY A 256 -15.36 -24.42 3.31
CA GLY A 256 -16.41 -24.32 4.33
C GLY A 256 -17.14 -22.97 4.35
N ARG A 257 -18.36 -22.95 4.89
CA ARG A 257 -19.19 -21.73 4.94
C ARG A 257 -18.69 -20.79 6.03
N GLN A 258 -17.93 -19.77 5.64
CA GLN A 258 -17.53 -18.69 6.55
C GLN A 258 -18.63 -17.63 6.62
N ARG A 259 -19.12 -17.36 7.84
CA ARG A 259 -19.97 -16.18 8.07
C ARG A 259 -19.08 -14.94 8.00
N ARG A 260 -19.55 -13.87 7.34
CA ARG A 260 -18.84 -12.59 7.31
C ARG A 260 -18.66 -12.06 8.74
N THR A 261 -17.41 -11.89 9.16
CA THR A 261 -17.05 -11.42 10.51
C THR A 261 -16.53 -9.98 10.55
N THR A 262 -16.31 -9.37 9.38
CA THR A 262 -15.84 -7.99 9.24
C THR A 262 -16.81 -7.19 8.37
N PRO A 263 -16.98 -5.90 8.64
CA PRO A 263 -17.86 -5.05 7.84
C PRO A 263 -17.18 -4.63 6.51
N PHE A 264 -17.94 -3.94 5.65
CA PHE A 264 -17.39 -3.30 4.46
C PHE A 264 -16.83 -1.92 4.80
N LEU A 265 -15.71 -1.53 4.19
CA LEU A 265 -14.98 -0.31 4.53
C LEU A 265 -15.87 0.94 4.46
N ARG A 266 -16.56 1.13 3.33
CA ARG A 266 -17.42 2.30 3.06
C ARG A 266 -18.70 2.34 3.90
N CYS A 267 -19.06 1.23 4.56
CA CYS A 267 -20.17 1.18 5.51
C CYS A 267 -19.71 1.45 6.95
N THR A 268 -18.40 1.51 7.19
CA THR A 268 -17.81 1.54 8.54
C THR A 268 -17.12 2.86 8.83
N TYR A 269 -16.36 3.36 7.87
CA TYR A 269 -15.52 4.54 8.06
C TYR A 269 -15.91 5.65 7.08
N PRO A 270 -15.91 6.92 7.53
CA PRO A 270 -16.13 8.05 6.66
C PRO A 270 -14.91 8.31 5.77
N ILE A 271 -15.10 9.08 4.71
CA ILE A 271 -13.99 9.62 3.92
C ILE A 271 -13.21 10.61 4.80
N ILE A 272 -11.91 10.37 4.95
CA ILE A 272 -11.02 11.24 5.72
C ILE A 272 -10.40 12.26 4.77
N THR A 273 -10.49 13.54 5.13
CA THR A 273 -9.79 14.61 4.40
C THR A 273 -8.37 14.73 4.93
N HIS A 274 -7.41 14.80 4.02
CA HIS A 274 -6.00 14.80 4.33
C HIS A 274 -5.33 16.05 3.76
N HIS A 275 -4.32 16.55 4.46
CA HIS A 275 -3.50 17.67 4.00
C HIS A 275 -2.00 17.32 4.10
N ILE A 276 -1.19 17.88 3.21
CA ILE A 276 0.27 17.82 3.29
C ILE A 276 0.73 19.19 3.76
N HIS A 277 1.14 19.29 5.03
CA HIS A 277 1.62 20.53 5.63
C HIS A 277 3.02 20.89 5.14
N HIS A 278 3.92 19.91 5.12
CA HIS A 278 5.29 20.09 4.66
C HIS A 278 5.67 18.98 3.68
N PHE A 279 6.21 19.38 2.53
CA PHE A 279 6.88 18.45 1.63
C PHE A 279 8.38 18.50 1.92
N ASN A 280 8.97 17.33 2.12
CA ASN A 280 10.39 17.16 2.35
C ASN A 280 10.86 16.04 1.44
N ASP A 281 11.68 16.36 0.43
CA ASP A 281 12.28 15.33 -0.43
C ASP A 281 13.27 14.51 0.38
N TRP A 282 12.86 13.30 0.78
CA TRP A 282 13.66 12.41 1.60
C TRP A 282 15.00 12.04 0.93
N SER A 283 15.07 12.07 -0.40
CA SER A 283 16.27 11.71 -1.17
C SER A 283 17.36 12.78 -1.07
N SER A 284 17.00 14.03 -0.74
CA SER A 284 17.98 15.10 -0.49
C SER A 284 18.78 14.89 0.81
N LYS A 285 18.21 14.15 1.77
CA LYS A 285 18.78 13.94 3.11
C LYS A 285 19.41 12.55 3.30
N LYS A 286 19.12 11.59 2.40
CA LYS A 286 19.50 10.19 2.59
C LYS A 286 20.15 9.61 1.34
N ARG A 287 21.30 8.96 1.52
CA ARG A 287 21.92 8.14 0.47
C ARG A 287 21.23 6.78 0.39
N ILE A 288 21.02 6.30 -0.83
CA ILE A 288 20.47 4.95 -1.06
C ILE A 288 21.53 3.92 -0.65
N LYS A 289 21.14 3.02 0.25
CA LYS A 289 22.01 1.91 0.68
C LYS A 289 22.15 0.92 -0.48
N SER A 290 23.36 0.43 -0.77
CA SER A 290 23.59 -0.58 -1.82
C SER A 290 22.69 -1.82 -1.67
N LYS A 291 22.46 -2.27 -0.43
CA LYS A 291 21.53 -3.37 -0.12
C LYS A 291 20.07 -3.07 -0.53
N TRP A 292 19.64 -1.82 -0.50
CA TRP A 292 18.32 -1.43 -0.99
C TRP A 292 18.25 -1.46 -2.50
N ALA A 293 19.33 -1.14 -3.22
CA ALA A 293 19.37 -1.20 -4.67
C ALA A 293 19.54 -2.62 -5.23
N SER A 294 20.00 -3.58 -4.41
CA SER A 294 20.23 -4.96 -4.85
C SER A 294 18.94 -5.64 -5.36
N GLU A 295 19.04 -6.27 -6.52
CA GLU A 295 17.96 -7.07 -7.13
C GLU A 295 17.92 -8.52 -6.62
N SER A 296 18.96 -8.95 -5.88
CA SER A 296 19.02 -10.28 -5.27
C SER A 296 18.16 -10.30 -4.01
N ILE A 297 17.17 -11.20 -3.98
CA ILE A 297 16.18 -11.29 -2.92
C ILE A 297 16.15 -12.73 -2.42
N VAL A 298 16.41 -12.90 -1.14
CA VAL A 298 16.35 -14.20 -0.48
C VAL A 298 14.96 -14.36 0.12
N LEU A 299 14.18 -15.28 -0.44
CA LEU A 299 12.90 -15.67 0.13
C LEU A 299 13.15 -16.42 1.45
N LYS A 300 12.36 -16.09 2.47
CA LYS A 300 12.37 -16.78 3.76
C LYS A 300 11.15 -17.71 3.79
N HIS A 301 11.38 -19.01 3.91
CA HIS A 301 10.36 -20.05 3.75
C HIS A 301 9.41 -20.18 4.96
N PRO A 302 8.16 -20.68 4.77
CA PRO A 302 7.47 -20.97 3.50
C PRO A 302 6.65 -19.78 2.97
N VAL A 303 6.56 -19.66 1.64
CA VAL A 303 5.76 -18.61 0.93
C VAL A 303 4.26 -18.95 0.94
N HIS A 304 3.93 -20.23 0.80
CA HIS A 304 2.58 -20.72 0.95
C HIS A 304 2.23 -20.81 2.45
N ILE A 305 1.26 -20.02 2.90
CA ILE A 305 1.00 -19.77 4.32
C ILE A 305 -0.45 -20.03 4.75
N THR A 306 -1.27 -20.67 3.91
CA THR A 306 -2.68 -20.98 4.19
C THR A 306 -2.89 -21.60 5.58
N THR A 307 -2.20 -22.72 5.88
CA THR A 307 -2.35 -23.43 7.16
C THR A 307 -1.89 -22.58 8.34
N TRP A 308 -0.74 -21.93 8.21
CA TRP A 308 -0.20 -21.05 9.25
C TRP A 308 -1.18 -19.91 9.57
N TYR A 309 -1.72 -19.29 8.52
CA TYR A 309 -2.67 -18.20 8.61
C TYR A 309 -3.98 -18.64 9.29
N LEU A 310 -4.56 -19.77 8.87
CA LEU A 310 -5.79 -20.31 9.47
C LEU A 310 -5.58 -20.65 10.96
N HIS A 311 -4.40 -21.16 11.32
CA HIS A 311 -4.04 -21.39 12.71
C HIS A 311 -3.97 -20.09 13.52
N LYS A 312 -3.34 -19.04 12.97
CA LYS A 312 -3.30 -17.71 13.59
C LYS A 312 -4.69 -17.10 13.77
N GLN A 313 -5.58 -17.28 12.80
CA GLN A 313 -6.96 -16.82 12.93
C GLN A 313 -7.72 -17.52 14.06
N LYS A 314 -7.49 -18.82 14.26
CA LYS A 314 -8.03 -19.56 15.42
C LYS A 314 -7.49 -19.01 16.73
N GLN A 315 -6.19 -18.74 16.82
CA GLN A 315 -5.57 -18.13 18.01
C GLN A 315 -6.20 -16.77 18.36
N LEU A 316 -6.38 -15.89 17.37
CA LEU A 316 -7.03 -14.58 17.56
C LEU A 316 -8.47 -14.73 18.06
N ASN A 317 -9.24 -15.62 17.44
CA ASN A 317 -10.62 -15.87 17.84
C ASN A 317 -10.71 -16.38 19.29
N THR A 318 -9.80 -17.28 19.71
CA THR A 318 -9.73 -17.77 21.09
C THR A 318 -9.37 -16.64 22.06
N ALA A 319 -8.36 -15.82 21.74
CA ALA A 319 -7.99 -14.67 22.55
C ALA A 319 -9.15 -13.67 22.70
N ALA A 320 -9.90 -13.42 21.63
CA ALA A 320 -11.07 -12.54 21.67
C ALA A 320 -12.24 -13.09 22.52
N LYS A 321 -12.41 -14.41 22.58
CA LYS A 321 -13.38 -15.06 23.48
C LYS A 321 -12.95 -14.95 24.94
N LEU A 322 -11.67 -15.17 25.24
CA LEU A 322 -11.11 -15.05 26.59
C LEU A 322 -11.09 -13.61 27.09
N GLY A 323 -10.72 -12.65 26.24
CA GLY A 323 -10.72 -11.21 26.59
C GLY A 323 -12.12 -10.68 26.92
N LYS A 324 -13.17 -11.23 26.30
CA LYS A 324 -14.56 -10.95 26.68
C LYS A 324 -14.86 -11.44 28.11
N LEU A 325 -14.32 -12.59 28.51
CA LEU A 325 -14.50 -13.15 29.85
C LEU A 325 -13.87 -12.24 30.92
N ILE A 326 -12.64 -11.76 30.67
CA ILE A 326 -11.91 -10.90 31.61
C ILE A 326 -12.61 -9.55 31.79
N ARG A 327 -13.12 -8.93 30.72
CA ARG A 327 -13.91 -7.68 30.81
C ARG A 327 -15.32 -7.82 31.40
N LEU A 328 -15.81 -9.05 31.57
CA LEU A 328 -17.09 -9.31 32.25
C LEU A 328 -16.88 -9.64 33.74
N LEU A 329 -15.65 -9.94 34.14
CA LEU A 329 -15.25 -10.29 35.50
C LEU A 329 -14.54 -9.15 36.25
N CYS A 330 -14.19 -8.08 35.53
CA CYS A 330 -13.72 -6.79 36.06
C CYS A 330 -14.71 -5.71 35.66
#